data_AF-A0A2G9U482-F1
#
_entry.id   AF-A0A2G9U482-F1
#
_cell.length_a   1.000
_cell.length_b   1.000
_cell.length_c   1.000
_cell.angle_alpha   90.00
_cell.angle_beta   90.00
_cell.angle_gamma   90.00
#
_symmetry.space_group_name_H-M   'P 1'
#
loop_
_entity.id
_entity.type
_entity.pdbx_description
1 polymer ?
#
loop_
_entity_poly.entity_id
_entity_poly.type
_entity_poly.pdbx_seq_one_letter_code
_entity_poly.pdbx_strand_id
1 'polypeptide(L)'
;MHSVGFYHEHERWDRDNHITILWQNIDKEAYDQFGKVDLTESSYYGQMYDYFSIMHYDSLAFSKNGFETMVAKRPEMTAVIGSAIDFSPTDVLKMNLMYQCGQSVNVEPQPLPPPQPPPVPPMIFSSIPDTEEDCHDKTNLCWRWLGRCKSFFFEKIMKEFCALSCGYCSPMLTPFVAKTEVRNPSSSYLQLG
;
A
#
# COMPACT_ATOMS: atom_id res chain seq x y z
N MET A 1 -2.03 4.48 -7.80
CA MET A 1 -0.64 4.69 -8.27
C MET A 1 0.36 5.05 -7.16
N HIS A 2 -0.06 5.50 -5.97
CA HIS A 2 0.87 5.73 -4.86
C HIS A 2 1.82 4.56 -4.56
N SER A 3 1.31 3.33 -4.56
CA SER A 3 2.12 2.12 -4.28
C SER A 3 3.26 1.86 -5.27
N VAL A 4 3.19 2.48 -6.46
CA VAL A 4 4.21 2.39 -7.51
C VAL A 4 5.05 3.68 -7.60
N GLY A 5 4.94 4.58 -6.62
CA GLY A 5 5.88 5.69 -6.42
C GLY A 5 5.44 7.06 -6.95
N PHE A 6 4.14 7.26 -7.23
CA PHE A 6 3.63 8.55 -7.68
C PHE A 6 2.90 9.31 -6.56
N TYR A 7 3.18 10.61 -6.47
CA TYR A 7 2.44 11.58 -5.66
C TYR A 7 1.23 12.10 -6.42
N HIS A 8 0.40 12.93 -5.79
CA HIS A 8 -0.73 13.52 -6.48
C HIS A 8 -0.26 14.53 -7.53
N GLU A 9 -1.01 14.65 -8.64
CA GLU A 9 -0.62 15.53 -9.75
C GLU A 9 -0.61 17.01 -9.31
N HIS A 10 -1.49 17.41 -8.38
CA HIS A 10 -1.51 18.77 -7.83
C HIS A 10 -0.34 19.09 -6.89
N GLU A 11 0.43 18.10 -6.47
CA GLU A 11 1.61 18.28 -5.62
C GLU A 11 2.89 18.52 -6.44
N ARG A 12 2.80 18.52 -7.77
CA ARG A 12 3.97 18.82 -8.63
C ARG A 12 4.59 20.17 -8.30
N TRP A 13 5.92 20.24 -8.41
CA TRP A 13 6.68 21.47 -8.20
C TRP A 13 6.21 22.64 -9.11
N ASP A 14 5.76 22.34 -10.34
CA ASP A 14 5.29 23.29 -11.36
C ASP A 14 3.76 23.50 -11.35
N ARG A 15 3.02 22.91 -10.39
CA ARG A 15 1.55 22.95 -10.35
C ARG A 15 0.96 24.35 -10.38
N ASP A 16 1.66 25.34 -9.81
CA ASP A 16 1.21 26.73 -9.78
C ASP A 16 1.19 27.39 -11.18
N ASN A 17 1.70 26.73 -12.23
CA ASN A 17 1.52 27.13 -13.63
C ASN A 17 0.21 26.63 -14.25
N HIS A 18 -0.46 25.68 -13.61
CA HIS A 18 -1.58 24.91 -14.16
C HIS A 18 -2.85 25.03 -13.35
N ILE A 19 -2.72 25.20 -12.03
CA ILE A 19 -3.82 25.33 -11.08
C ILE A 19 -3.55 26.47 -10.11
N THR A 20 -4.59 26.90 -9.42
CA THR A 20 -4.55 27.87 -8.31
C THR A 20 -5.17 27.22 -7.08
N ILE A 21 -4.44 27.22 -5.97
CA ILE A 21 -4.92 26.75 -4.68
C ILE A 21 -5.61 27.90 -3.94
N LEU A 22 -6.87 27.70 -3.58
CA LEU A 22 -7.71 28.65 -2.83
C LEU A 22 -7.64 28.33 -1.33
N TRP A 23 -6.50 28.64 -0.71
CA TRP A 23 -6.20 28.35 0.70
C TRP A 23 -7.29 28.77 1.68
N GLN A 24 -7.99 29.87 1.41
CA GLN A 24 -9.10 30.34 2.23
C GLN A 24 -10.27 29.36 2.33
N ASN A 25 -10.46 28.47 1.36
CA ASN A 25 -11.54 27.47 1.32
C ASN A 25 -11.12 26.11 1.88
N ILE A 26 -9.81 25.88 2.08
CA ILE A 26 -9.28 24.61 2.59
C ILE A 26 -9.42 24.55 4.11
N ASP A 27 -9.73 23.37 4.65
CA ASP A 27 -9.62 23.07 6.07
C ASP A 27 -8.17 23.24 6.55
N LYS A 28 -7.96 24.00 7.63
CA LYS A 28 -6.60 24.27 8.15
C LYS A 28 -5.86 23.00 8.54
N GLU A 29 -6.59 21.96 8.95
CA GLU A 29 -6.00 20.66 9.31
C GLU A 29 -5.48 19.88 8.09
N ALA A 30 -5.87 20.28 6.87
CA ALA A 30 -5.50 19.63 5.62
C ALA A 30 -4.50 20.43 4.76
N TYR A 31 -3.92 21.52 5.28
CA TYR A 31 -2.99 22.36 4.52
C TYR A 31 -1.76 21.58 4.00
N ASP A 32 -1.33 20.57 4.75
CA ASP A 32 -0.22 19.69 4.38
C ASP A 32 -0.54 18.83 3.13
N GLN A 33 -1.81 18.52 2.87
CA GLN A 33 -2.28 17.77 1.69
C GLN A 33 -2.14 18.57 0.36
N PHE A 34 -1.84 19.87 0.44
CA PHE A 34 -1.63 20.75 -0.71
C PHE A 34 -0.17 21.19 -0.86
N GLY A 35 0.73 20.58 -0.10
CA GLY A 35 2.18 20.77 -0.24
C GLY A 35 2.65 20.47 -1.67
N LYS A 36 3.77 21.08 -2.06
CA LYS A 36 4.48 20.66 -3.28
C LYS A 36 5.55 19.67 -2.89
N VAL A 37 5.71 18.62 -3.68
CA VAL A 37 6.77 17.63 -3.51
C VAL A 37 8.02 18.13 -4.20
N ASP A 38 9.16 17.93 -3.54
CA ASP A 38 10.46 18.34 -4.07
C ASP A 38 10.85 17.49 -5.28
N LEU A 39 11.64 18.06 -6.20
CA LEU A 39 12.15 17.35 -7.38
C LEU A 39 13.20 16.28 -7.05
N THR A 40 13.77 16.32 -5.86
CA THR A 40 14.63 15.25 -5.33
C THR A 40 13.84 14.01 -4.93
N GLU A 41 12.55 14.17 -4.60
CA GLU A 41 11.66 13.10 -4.17
C GLU A 41 10.70 12.65 -5.29
N SER A 42 10.49 13.50 -6.31
CA SER A 42 9.57 13.23 -7.40
C SER A 42 10.10 13.65 -8.77
N SER A 43 9.70 12.91 -9.81
CA SER A 43 9.96 13.26 -11.21
C SER A 43 8.67 13.15 -12.01
N TYR A 44 8.42 14.14 -12.87
CA TYR A 44 7.32 14.10 -13.83
C TYR A 44 7.74 13.50 -15.18
N TYR A 45 8.96 12.96 -15.29
CA TYR A 45 9.47 12.24 -16.46
C TYR A 45 9.37 13.02 -17.78
N GLY A 46 9.53 14.34 -17.72
CA GLY A 46 9.41 15.23 -18.87
C GLY A 46 7.98 15.38 -19.40
N GLN A 47 6.97 14.86 -18.69
CA GLN A 47 5.58 14.92 -19.10
C GLN A 47 4.91 16.23 -18.70
N MET A 48 3.97 16.68 -19.55
CA MET A 48 3.14 17.85 -19.28
C MET A 48 2.25 17.61 -18.04
N TYR A 49 1.71 18.70 -17.47
CA TYR A 49 0.71 18.62 -16.41
C TYR A 49 -0.55 17.94 -16.90
N ASP A 50 -1.00 16.93 -16.16
CA ASP A 50 -2.10 16.07 -16.58
C ASP A 50 -3.36 16.26 -15.73
N TYR A 51 -4.27 17.11 -16.22
CA TYR A 51 -5.58 17.32 -15.59
C TYR A 51 -6.45 16.06 -15.56
N PHE A 52 -6.17 15.06 -16.38
CA PHE A 52 -6.91 13.79 -16.47
C PHE A 52 -6.28 12.67 -15.64
N SER A 53 -5.19 12.94 -14.92
CA SER A 53 -4.51 11.93 -14.12
C SER A 53 -5.44 11.36 -13.06
N ILE A 54 -5.40 10.04 -12.86
CA ILE A 54 -6.09 9.39 -11.74
C ILE A 54 -5.55 9.85 -10.37
N MET A 55 -4.39 10.51 -10.37
CA MET A 55 -3.71 11.03 -9.20
C MET A 55 -4.03 12.50 -8.94
N HIS A 56 -4.92 13.13 -9.70
CA HIS A 56 -5.30 14.52 -9.48
C HIS A 56 -6.49 14.60 -8.51
N TYR A 57 -6.41 15.44 -7.47
CA TYR A 57 -7.57 15.74 -6.63
C TYR A 57 -8.67 16.49 -7.37
N ASP A 58 -9.90 16.33 -6.91
CA ASP A 58 -11.03 17.13 -7.40
C ASP A 58 -10.95 18.58 -6.89
N SER A 59 -11.77 19.46 -7.49
CA SER A 59 -11.77 20.89 -7.18
C SER A 59 -12.29 21.23 -5.78
N LEU A 60 -12.99 20.31 -5.09
CA LEU A 60 -13.61 20.49 -3.78
C LEU A 60 -12.86 19.75 -2.66
N ALA A 61 -11.75 19.09 -2.98
CA ALA A 61 -10.95 18.31 -2.03
C ALA A 61 -10.64 19.15 -0.77
N PHE A 62 -10.95 18.59 0.40
CA PHE A 62 -10.74 19.23 1.72
C PHE A 62 -11.40 20.61 1.89
N SER A 63 -12.48 20.90 1.15
CA SER A 63 -13.24 22.13 1.32
C SER A 63 -13.93 22.18 2.68
N LYS A 64 -13.74 23.27 3.41
CA LYS A 64 -14.44 23.51 4.69
C LYS A 64 -15.79 24.20 4.53
N ASN A 65 -16.08 24.70 3.33
CA ASN A 65 -17.22 25.60 3.08
C ASN A 65 -18.02 25.23 1.82
N GLY A 66 -17.73 24.09 1.19
CA GLY A 66 -18.39 23.62 -0.01
C GLY A 66 -18.02 24.39 -1.29
N PHE A 67 -17.05 25.30 -1.21
CA PHE A 67 -16.49 25.99 -2.37
C PHE A 67 -15.20 25.34 -2.84
N GLU A 68 -14.84 25.60 -4.09
CA GLU A 68 -13.61 25.08 -4.70
C GLU A 68 -12.38 25.44 -3.87
N THR A 69 -11.53 24.45 -3.62
CA THR A 69 -10.20 24.59 -3.03
C THR A 69 -9.12 24.68 -4.10
N MET A 70 -9.42 24.25 -5.32
CA MET A 70 -8.50 24.22 -6.43
C MET A 70 -9.21 24.55 -7.74
N VAL A 71 -8.63 25.46 -8.51
CA VAL A 71 -9.17 25.90 -9.81
C VAL A 71 -8.09 25.78 -10.87
N ALA A 72 -8.40 25.17 -12.00
CA ALA A 72 -7.47 25.12 -13.12
C ALA A 72 -7.33 26.49 -13.78
N LYS A 73 -6.11 26.86 -14.19
CA LYS A 73 -5.89 28.08 -14.98
C LYS A 73 -6.55 28.02 -16.35
N ARG A 74 -6.81 26.81 -16.84
CA ARG A 74 -7.67 26.51 -17.98
C ARG A 74 -9.07 26.25 -17.44
N PRO A 75 -10.04 27.18 -17.56
CA PRO A 75 -11.32 27.08 -16.86
C PRO A 75 -12.09 25.78 -17.19
N GLU A 76 -11.95 25.27 -18.40
CA GLU A 76 -12.57 24.02 -18.83
C GLU A 76 -12.05 22.78 -18.09
N MET A 77 -10.87 22.86 -17.48
CA MET A 77 -10.24 21.75 -16.75
C MET A 77 -10.65 21.68 -15.28
N THR A 78 -11.24 22.72 -14.70
CA THR A 78 -11.66 22.69 -13.29
C THR A 78 -12.73 21.62 -13.04
N ALA A 79 -13.61 21.39 -14.00
CA ALA A 79 -14.62 20.33 -13.91
C ALA A 79 -14.08 18.93 -14.25
N VAL A 80 -12.85 18.83 -14.76
CA VAL A 80 -12.21 17.59 -15.21
C VAL A 80 -11.34 16.98 -14.12
N ILE A 81 -10.65 17.82 -13.34
CA ILE A 81 -9.75 17.34 -12.29
C ILE A 81 -10.51 16.49 -11.25
N GLY A 82 -9.91 15.36 -10.87
CA GLY A 82 -10.51 14.42 -9.93
C GLY A 82 -11.68 13.58 -10.46
N SER A 83 -12.05 13.70 -11.73
CA SER A 83 -13.14 12.90 -12.34
C SER A 83 -12.66 11.62 -13.02
N ALA A 84 -11.37 11.28 -12.94
CA ALA A 84 -10.78 10.15 -13.63
C ALA A 84 -11.24 8.81 -13.03
N ILE A 85 -11.58 7.85 -13.89
CA ILE A 85 -12.00 6.49 -13.51
C ILE A 85 -10.94 5.42 -13.83
N ASP A 86 -9.94 5.76 -14.63
CA ASP A 86 -8.85 4.89 -15.05
C ASP A 86 -7.58 5.73 -15.28
N PHE A 87 -6.44 5.07 -15.52
CA PHE A 87 -5.17 5.73 -15.82
C PHE A 87 -5.27 6.55 -17.11
N SER A 88 -4.76 7.77 -17.05
CA SER A 88 -4.57 8.55 -18.26
C SER A 88 -3.44 7.94 -19.12
N PRO A 89 -3.37 8.28 -20.42
CA PRO A 89 -2.20 7.93 -21.23
C PRO A 89 -0.88 8.44 -20.64
N THR A 90 -0.91 9.60 -19.97
CA THR A 90 0.27 10.19 -19.32
C THR A 90 0.66 9.42 -18.06
N ASP A 91 -0.30 8.95 -17.27
CA ASP A 91 -0.08 8.09 -16.10
C ASP A 91 0.66 6.81 -16.50
N VAL A 92 0.14 6.13 -17.53
CA VAL A 92 0.74 4.90 -18.08
C VAL A 92 2.15 5.18 -18.61
N LEU A 93 2.34 6.29 -19.33
CA LEU A 93 3.65 6.67 -19.86
C LEU A 93 4.65 6.96 -18.74
N LYS A 94 4.25 7.73 -17.71
CA LYS A 94 5.09 7.99 -16.53
C LYS A 94 5.51 6.68 -15.84
N MET A 95 4.59 5.74 -15.65
CA MET A 95 4.90 4.42 -15.09
C MET A 95 5.88 3.64 -15.97
N ASN A 96 5.66 3.61 -17.28
CA ASN A 96 6.55 2.93 -18.21
C ASN A 96 7.95 3.53 -18.23
N LEU A 97 8.08 4.85 -18.13
CA LEU A 97 9.37 5.54 -18.06
C LEU A 97 10.09 5.24 -16.73
N MET A 98 9.35 5.26 -15.61
CA MET A 98 9.88 4.95 -14.28
C MET A 98 10.43 3.52 -14.20
N TYR A 99 9.69 2.56 -14.73
CA TYR A 99 10.03 1.14 -14.66
C TYR A 99 10.72 0.60 -15.93
N GLN A 100 11.07 1.47 -16.87
CA GLN A 100 11.76 1.14 -18.13
C GLN A 100 11.02 0.06 -18.95
N CYS A 101 9.69 0.08 -18.88
CA CYS A 101 8.85 -0.86 -19.62
C CYS A 101 9.02 -0.65 -21.13
N GLY A 102 9.19 -1.75 -21.87
CA GLY A 102 9.31 -1.72 -23.33
C GLY A 102 10.70 -1.39 -23.87
N GLN A 103 11.68 -1.09 -23.01
CA GLN A 103 13.07 -1.22 -23.41
C GLN A 103 13.44 -2.70 -23.34
N SER A 104 14.02 -3.25 -24.41
CA SER A 104 14.73 -4.52 -24.33
C SER A 104 15.96 -4.28 -23.46
N VAL A 105 15.76 -4.31 -22.14
CA VAL A 105 16.87 -4.32 -21.22
C VAL A 105 17.61 -5.61 -21.54
N ASN A 106 18.78 -5.52 -22.17
CA ASN A 106 19.79 -6.57 -22.05
C ASN A 106 20.17 -6.58 -20.57
N VAL A 107 19.31 -7.17 -19.75
CA VAL A 107 19.64 -7.51 -18.38
C VAL A 107 20.67 -8.61 -18.55
N GLU A 108 21.95 -8.23 -18.53
CA GLU A 108 22.94 -9.15 -18.01
C GLU A 108 22.38 -9.63 -16.67
N PRO A 109 22.15 -10.94 -16.47
CA PRO A 109 21.49 -11.44 -15.28
C PRO A 109 22.19 -10.90 -14.05
N GLN A 110 21.58 -9.92 -13.39
CA GLN A 110 21.98 -9.56 -12.04
C GLN A 110 21.82 -10.85 -11.23
N PRO A 111 22.86 -11.33 -10.54
CA PRO A 111 22.72 -12.50 -9.69
C PRO A 111 21.54 -12.25 -8.77
N LEU A 112 20.55 -13.14 -8.82
CA LEU A 112 19.48 -13.15 -7.85
C LEU A 112 20.13 -13.07 -6.46
N PRO A 113 19.63 -12.23 -5.54
CA PRO A 113 20.07 -12.31 -4.16
C PRO A 113 19.94 -13.77 -3.72
N PRO A 114 20.94 -14.30 -2.97
CA PRO A 114 20.97 -15.71 -2.64
C PRO A 114 19.64 -16.13 -2.01
N PRO A 115 19.14 -17.34 -2.31
CA PRO A 115 17.91 -17.85 -1.72
C PRO A 115 18.00 -17.70 -0.21
N GLN A 116 17.06 -16.97 0.37
CA GLN A 116 16.95 -16.95 1.82
C GLN A 116 16.72 -18.39 2.29
N PRO A 117 17.40 -18.84 3.37
CA PRO A 117 17.23 -20.19 3.86
C PRO A 117 15.75 -20.45 4.15
N PRO A 118 15.25 -21.67 3.87
CA PRO A 118 13.85 -21.98 4.10
C PRO A 118 13.51 -21.73 5.57
N PRO A 119 12.37 -21.10 5.87
CA PRO A 119 11.94 -20.90 7.24
C PRO A 119 11.85 -22.26 7.94
N VAL A 120 12.42 -22.33 9.14
CA VAL A 120 12.41 -23.54 9.96
C VAL A 120 10.95 -23.92 10.22
N PRO A 121 10.51 -25.16 9.92
CA PRO A 121 9.12 -25.54 10.07
C PRO A 121 8.72 -25.52 11.55
N PRO A 122 7.63 -24.84 11.92
CA PRO A 122 7.04 -25.01 13.24
C PRO A 122 6.46 -26.43 13.37
N MET A 123 6.70 -27.04 14.52
CA MET A 123 6.12 -28.33 14.88
C MET A 123 4.59 -28.25 14.90
N ILE A 124 3.95 -29.24 14.28
CA ILE A 124 2.50 -29.39 14.23
C ILE A 124 2.03 -30.16 15.47
N PHE A 125 0.97 -29.68 16.12
CA PHE A 125 -0.06 -30.59 16.64
C PHE A 125 -1.44 -29.94 16.56
N SER A 126 -2.38 -30.70 16.00
CA SER A 126 -3.78 -30.35 15.77
C SER A 126 -4.60 -30.27 17.06
N SER A 127 -5.53 -29.33 17.15
CA SER A 127 -6.98 -29.53 16.86
C SER A 127 -7.85 -28.36 17.34
N ILE A 128 -8.62 -27.84 16.39
CA ILE A 128 -9.82 -26.95 16.38
C ILE A 128 -10.87 -27.34 17.47
N PRO A 129 -11.78 -26.46 18.01
CA PRO A 129 -12.51 -25.33 17.36
C PRO A 129 -12.67 -23.98 18.09
N ASP A 130 -12.74 -22.93 17.26
CA ASP A 130 -13.65 -21.75 17.19
C ASP A 130 -14.05 -21.04 18.50
N THR A 131 -13.63 -19.79 18.72
CA THR A 131 -14.15 -18.61 17.99
C THR A 131 -13.14 -17.44 17.95
N GLU A 132 -12.45 -17.33 16.81
CA GLU A 132 -12.17 -16.13 15.99
C GLU A 132 -11.67 -14.81 16.63
N GLU A 133 -10.37 -14.78 16.99
CA GLU A 133 -9.51 -13.58 16.90
C GLU A 133 -8.34 -13.92 15.95
N ASP A 134 -8.60 -13.83 14.65
CA ASP A 134 -7.61 -14.14 13.61
C ASP A 134 -6.60 -12.99 13.47
N CYS A 135 -5.55 -13.03 14.30
CA CYS A 135 -4.46 -12.07 14.27
C CYS A 135 -3.48 -12.40 13.13
N HIS A 136 -3.78 -11.90 11.93
CA HIS A 136 -2.89 -11.94 10.77
C HIS A 136 -2.90 -10.62 10.00
N ASP A 137 -1.87 -10.41 9.18
CA ASP A 137 -1.87 -9.30 8.22
C ASP A 137 -2.72 -9.66 7.02
N LYS A 138 -3.72 -8.82 6.70
CA LYS A 138 -4.59 -8.99 5.53
C LYS A 138 -3.89 -8.66 4.22
N THR A 139 -2.65 -8.15 4.28
CA THR A 139 -1.82 -7.88 3.11
C THR A 139 -0.38 -8.33 3.33
N ASN A 140 0.26 -8.81 2.27
CA ASN A 140 1.67 -9.19 2.27
C ASN A 140 2.63 -8.00 2.04
N LEU A 141 2.11 -6.77 1.97
CA LEU A 141 2.88 -5.55 1.70
C LEU A 141 3.23 -4.75 2.96
N CYS A 142 2.91 -5.26 4.15
CA CYS A 142 3.12 -4.56 5.42
C CYS A 142 4.57 -4.14 5.65
N TRP A 143 5.54 -4.93 5.16
CA TRP A 143 6.97 -4.62 5.22
C TRP A 143 7.34 -3.25 4.62
N ARG A 144 6.58 -2.75 3.64
CA ARG A 144 6.81 -1.41 3.04
C ARG A 144 6.39 -0.26 3.94
N TRP A 145 5.50 -0.51 4.90
CA TRP A 145 4.83 0.53 5.69
C TRP A 145 5.06 0.36 7.20
N LEU A 146 5.99 -0.51 7.61
CA LEU A 146 6.34 -0.75 9.02
C LEU A 146 6.72 0.53 9.78
N GLY A 147 7.41 1.48 9.12
CA GLY A 147 7.74 2.78 9.72
C GLY A 147 6.53 3.65 10.06
N ARG A 148 5.33 3.30 9.59
CA ARG A 148 4.08 4.05 9.78
C ARG A 148 3.15 3.42 10.83
N CYS A 149 3.55 2.32 11.48
CA CYS A 149 2.82 1.71 12.59
C CYS A 149 2.63 2.65 13.81
N LYS A 150 3.29 3.81 13.86
CA LYS A 150 3.11 4.82 14.91
C LYS A 150 2.57 6.16 14.38
N SER A 151 2.18 6.21 13.11
CA SER A 151 1.64 7.42 12.50
C SER A 151 0.14 7.53 12.80
N PHE A 152 -0.26 8.62 13.44
CA PHE A 152 -1.67 8.91 13.76
C PHE A 152 -2.59 8.80 12.52
N PHE A 153 -2.13 9.28 11.37
CA PHE A 153 -2.88 9.22 10.12
C PHE A 153 -3.04 7.79 9.55
N PHE A 154 -2.07 6.90 9.79
CA PHE A 154 -2.08 5.54 9.22
C PHE A 154 -2.51 4.48 10.24
N GLU A 155 -2.69 4.84 11.50
CA GLU A 155 -2.97 3.91 12.60
C GLU A 155 -4.14 2.97 12.29
N LYS A 156 -5.26 3.50 11.77
CA LYS A 156 -6.44 2.69 11.43
C LYS A 156 -6.16 1.71 10.30
N ILE A 157 -5.47 2.16 9.25
CA ILE A 157 -5.10 1.34 8.08
C ILE A 157 -4.13 0.23 8.52
N MET A 158 -3.13 0.60 9.33
CA MET A 158 -2.14 -0.35 9.80
C MET A 158 -2.74 -1.37 10.80
N LYS A 159 -3.71 -0.97 11.63
CA LYS A 159 -4.47 -1.89 12.50
C LYS A 159 -5.37 -2.86 11.71
N GLU A 160 -5.87 -2.44 10.56
CA GLU A 160 -6.79 -3.26 9.77
C GLU A 160 -6.06 -4.24 8.86
N PHE A 161 -4.98 -3.80 8.22
CA PHE A 161 -4.28 -4.59 7.20
C PHE A 161 -2.96 -5.19 7.67
N CYS A 162 -2.32 -4.59 8.67
CA CYS A 162 -0.99 -4.93 9.16
C CYS A 162 -0.96 -5.14 10.67
N ALA A 163 -2.06 -5.65 11.23
CA ALA A 163 -2.29 -5.80 12.66
C ALA A 163 -1.19 -6.61 13.35
N LEU A 164 -0.72 -7.68 12.71
CA LEU A 164 0.32 -8.55 13.22
C LEU A 164 1.70 -7.92 13.01
N SER A 165 2.00 -7.42 11.80
CA SER A 165 3.26 -6.76 11.46
C SER A 165 3.55 -5.52 12.32
N CYS A 166 2.52 -4.76 12.69
CA CYS A 166 2.65 -3.61 13.58
C CYS A 166 2.53 -3.95 15.07
N GLY A 167 2.28 -5.21 15.42
CA GLY A 167 2.13 -5.67 16.80
C GLY A 167 0.86 -5.15 17.50
N TYR A 168 -0.17 -4.79 16.74
CA TYR A 168 -1.47 -4.39 17.29
C TYR A 168 -2.30 -5.59 17.80
N CYS A 169 -1.96 -6.79 17.35
CA CYS A 169 -2.48 -8.04 17.88
C CYS A 169 -1.33 -9.03 18.07
N SER A 170 -1.56 -10.09 18.83
CA SER A 170 -0.63 -11.22 18.95
C SER A 170 -1.42 -12.51 18.88
N PRO A 171 -0.96 -13.52 18.11
CA PRO A 171 -1.64 -14.81 18.07
C PRO A 171 -1.55 -15.47 19.44
N MET A 172 -2.68 -15.93 19.98
CA MET A 172 -2.73 -16.57 21.30
C MET A 172 -1.94 -17.87 21.31
N LEU A 173 -0.99 -18.00 22.23
CA LEU A 173 -0.24 -19.24 22.50
C LEU A 173 -1.11 -20.15 23.38
N THR A 174 -1.61 -21.28 22.86
CA THR A 174 -2.29 -22.28 23.69
C THR A 174 -1.27 -23.22 24.40
N PRO A 175 -1.48 -23.62 25.67
CA PRO A 175 -0.51 -24.44 26.40
C PRO A 175 -0.65 -25.94 26.07
N PHE A 176 0.47 -26.59 25.73
CA PHE A 176 0.58 -28.04 25.48
C PHE A 176 0.54 -28.86 26.79
N VAL A 177 -0.36 -29.85 26.90
CA VAL A 177 -0.32 -30.88 27.96
C VAL A 177 0.17 -32.20 27.36
N ALA A 178 1.32 -32.70 27.84
CA ALA A 178 1.91 -33.97 27.44
C ALA A 178 1.16 -35.16 28.09
N LYS A 179 0.79 -36.18 27.30
CA LYS A 179 0.33 -37.48 27.80
C LYS A 179 1.37 -38.57 27.52
N THR A 180 1.81 -39.20 28.60
CA THR A 180 2.78 -40.29 28.67
C THR A 180 2.19 -41.60 28.14
N GLU A 181 2.99 -42.35 27.37
CA GLU A 181 2.69 -43.69 26.88
C GLU A 181 2.48 -44.71 28.02
N VAL A 182 1.51 -45.62 27.84
CA VAL A 182 1.44 -46.90 28.57
C VAL A 182 1.43 -48.03 27.55
N ARG A 183 2.45 -48.90 27.64
CA ARG A 183 2.56 -50.16 26.90
C ARG A 183 1.53 -51.17 27.38
N ASN A 184 0.95 -51.94 26.44
CA ASN A 184 0.72 -53.37 26.62
C ASN A 184 0.44 -54.07 25.28
N PRO A 185 1.16 -55.16 24.92
CA PRO A 185 0.80 -56.01 23.80
C PRO A 185 0.14 -57.30 24.30
N SER A 186 -1.10 -57.56 23.89
CA SER A 186 -1.76 -58.85 24.07
C SER A 186 -2.63 -59.18 22.86
N SER A 187 -2.27 -60.28 22.18
CA SER A 187 -3.15 -61.15 21.38
C SER A 187 -3.70 -60.57 20.05
N SER A 188 -3.80 -61.26 18.92
CA SER A 188 -3.32 -62.54 18.39
C SER A 188 -3.77 -62.63 16.91
N TYR A 189 -3.30 -63.65 16.19
CA TYR A 189 -3.79 -64.23 14.92
C TYR A 189 -3.30 -63.70 13.55
N LEU A 190 -2.47 -64.55 12.91
CA LEU A 190 -2.60 -65.19 11.56
C LEU A 190 -2.81 -64.27 10.33
N GLN A 191 -2.15 -64.41 9.16
CA GLN A 191 -1.75 -65.63 8.44
C GLN A 191 -0.91 -65.31 7.16
N LEU A 192 -0.11 -66.31 6.75
CA LEU A 192 0.28 -66.73 5.38
C LEU A 192 1.32 -65.92 4.57
N GLY A 193 2.39 -66.63 4.20
CA GLY A 193 3.44 -66.26 3.25
C GLY A 193 4.67 -67.14 3.46
#